data_AF-A0AA39X8W8-F1
#
_entry.id   AF-A0AA39X8W8-F1
#
_cell.length_a   1.000
_cell.length_b   1.000
_cell.length_c   1.000
_cell.angle_alpha   90.00
_cell.angle_beta   90.00
_cell.angle_gamma   90.00
#
_symmetry.space_group_name_H-M   'P 1'
#
loop_
_entity.id
_entity.type
_entity.pdbx_description
1 polymer ?
#
loop_
_entity_poly.entity_id
_entity_poly.type
_entity_poly.pdbx_seq_one_letter_code
_entity_poly.pdbx_strand_id
1 'polypeptide(L)'
;MGWDAGFDMVPALSKGIVDSQNWGRFIDHTQKIYKDDPQVEVKPNYIEFKAGEHPCLPLEGQKFLRFSSKVTGRIASTTNVWMYIRAVLKVSRLHFGSRVQSWYEGDDQWGHYNWLDVQKSIRSYRQVSAGRAQDSLHHCTHLITGIDPIQTESGIPPFEITNIPGKGRGLIARVAISKGTRILCENPLFTLGPTDKLHMAIAAKLKGLPKAEQRQFLSLHNNCPDMHPFSGIFKTNALPCGSGSPVGGVYPTACLINHSCLPNAHHSWNGEAKHETVHATMPIQAG
;
A
#
# COMPACT_ATOMS: atom_id res chain seq x y z
N MET A 1 -39.12 8.08 5.90
CA MET A 1 -38.19 7.27 5.09
C MET A 1 -37.47 8.22 4.15
N GLY A 2 -36.15 8.10 4.02
CA GLY A 2 -35.38 8.95 3.15
C GLY A 2 -34.57 8.10 2.19
N TRP A 3 -34.39 8.59 0.97
CA TRP A 3 -33.68 7.93 -0.10
C TRP A 3 -32.18 8.21 -0.02
N ASP A 4 -31.38 7.19 -0.30
CA ASP A 4 -29.94 7.29 -0.46
C ASP A 4 -29.57 7.53 -1.93
N ALA A 5 -28.45 8.23 -2.14
CA ALA A 5 -27.82 8.37 -3.44
C ALA A 5 -26.32 8.28 -3.32
N GLY A 6 -25.67 7.92 -4.42
CA GLY A 6 -24.23 7.83 -4.44
C GLY A 6 -23.69 7.30 -5.75
N PHE A 7 -22.45 6.84 -5.68
CA PHE A 7 -21.84 6.09 -6.76
C PHE A 7 -20.90 5.02 -6.23
N ASP A 8 -20.77 3.97 -7.04
CA ASP A 8 -19.89 2.85 -6.80
C ASP A 8 -18.77 2.83 -7.85
N MET A 9 -17.63 2.26 -7.48
CA MET A 9 -16.54 2.00 -8.41
C MET A 9 -16.59 0.55 -8.88
N VAL A 10 -16.92 0.32 -10.16
CA VAL A 10 -17.17 -1.02 -10.71
C VAL A 10 -16.38 -1.22 -12.02
N PRO A 11 -15.45 -2.20 -12.09
CA PRO A 11 -14.99 -3.02 -10.97
C PRO A 11 -14.25 -2.20 -9.92
N ALA A 12 -14.15 -2.71 -8.68
CA ALA A 12 -13.38 -2.10 -7.60
C ALA A 12 -11.94 -1.81 -8.04
N LEU A 13 -11.33 -0.77 -7.47
CA LEU A 13 -9.94 -0.45 -7.79
C LEU A 13 -9.03 -1.58 -7.34
N SER A 14 -8.13 -1.98 -8.23
CA SER A 14 -7.06 -2.91 -7.91
C SER A 14 -5.94 -2.21 -7.14
N LYS A 15 -5.00 -3.00 -6.61
CA LYS A 15 -3.73 -2.48 -6.09
C LYS A 15 -2.73 -2.14 -7.21
N GLY A 16 -3.12 -2.29 -8.48
CA GLY A 16 -2.25 -2.04 -9.63
C GLY A 16 -1.84 -0.58 -9.74
N ILE A 17 -0.67 -0.35 -10.33
CA ILE A 17 -0.06 0.99 -10.41
C ILE A 17 -0.95 2.02 -11.15
N VAL A 18 -1.70 1.59 -12.16
CA VAL A 18 -2.61 2.45 -12.92
C VAL A 18 -3.75 2.95 -12.04
N ASP A 19 -4.41 2.04 -11.31
CA ASP A 19 -5.50 2.39 -10.40
C ASP A 19 -5.00 3.25 -9.23
N SER A 20 -3.84 2.93 -8.67
CA SER A 20 -3.21 3.70 -7.60
C SER A 20 -2.86 5.14 -8.04
N GLN A 21 -2.25 5.31 -9.21
CA GLN A 21 -1.91 6.64 -9.75
C GLN A 21 -3.17 7.45 -10.11
N ASN A 22 -4.16 6.81 -10.74
CA ASN A 22 -5.42 7.49 -11.07
C ASN A 22 -6.17 7.91 -9.81
N TRP A 23 -6.17 7.07 -8.76
CA TRP A 23 -6.75 7.41 -7.47
C TRP A 23 -6.01 8.53 -6.77
N GLY A 24 -4.68 8.52 -6.77
CA GLY A 24 -3.87 9.62 -6.23
C GLY A 24 -4.22 10.96 -6.89
N ARG A 25 -4.29 10.99 -8.23
CA ARG A 25 -4.70 12.20 -8.97
C ARG A 25 -6.13 12.64 -8.63
N PHE A 26 -7.04 11.68 -8.45
CA PHE A 26 -8.42 11.96 -8.04
C PHE A 26 -8.47 12.58 -6.64
N ILE A 27 -7.75 12.00 -5.66
CA ILE A 27 -7.64 12.50 -4.29
C ILE A 27 -7.03 13.91 -4.27
N ASP A 28 -5.92 14.13 -4.99
CA ASP A 28 -5.29 15.46 -5.10
C ASP A 28 -6.26 16.50 -5.67
N HIS A 29 -7.03 16.12 -6.70
CA HIS A 29 -8.03 16.98 -7.30
C HIS A 29 -9.17 17.29 -6.32
N THR A 30 -9.68 16.28 -5.62
CA THR A 30 -10.72 16.47 -4.60
C THR A 30 -10.24 17.37 -3.46
N GLN A 31 -9.03 17.15 -2.92
CA GLN A 31 -8.46 17.99 -1.87
C GLN A 31 -8.28 19.44 -2.33
N LYS A 32 -7.89 19.68 -3.59
CA LYS A 32 -7.79 21.03 -4.15
C LYS A 32 -9.14 21.73 -4.26
N ILE A 33 -10.21 21.00 -4.59
CA ILE A 33 -11.57 21.57 -4.67
C ILE A 33 -12.07 21.99 -3.28
N TYR A 34 -11.79 21.18 -2.26
CA TYR A 34 -12.35 21.35 -0.92
C TYR A 34 -11.36 21.87 0.14
N LYS A 35 -10.21 22.40 -0.27
CA LYS A 35 -9.14 22.87 0.65
C LYS A 35 -9.61 23.86 1.73
N ASP A 36 -10.61 24.69 1.39
CA ASP A 36 -11.14 25.77 2.24
C ASP A 36 -12.56 25.45 2.73
N ASP A 37 -13.05 24.22 2.51
CA ASP A 37 -14.39 23.81 2.89
C ASP A 37 -14.40 23.29 4.35
N PRO A 38 -15.09 23.96 5.29
CA PRO A 38 -15.09 23.59 6.70
C PRO A 38 -15.79 22.25 6.98
N GLN A 39 -16.60 21.74 6.04
CA GLN A 39 -17.27 20.45 6.17
C GLN A 39 -16.40 19.30 5.63
N VAL A 40 -15.26 19.57 5.00
CA VAL A 40 -14.38 18.52 4.47
C VAL A 40 -13.11 18.45 5.29
N GLU A 41 -12.89 17.32 5.96
CA GLU A 41 -11.73 17.10 6.81
C GLU A 41 -10.85 15.97 6.26
N VAL A 42 -9.56 16.26 6.08
CA VAL A 42 -8.57 15.23 5.74
C VAL A 42 -8.09 14.56 7.02
N LYS A 43 -8.49 13.30 7.21
CA LYS A 43 -8.01 12.42 8.28
C LYS A 43 -6.77 11.65 7.80
N PRO A 44 -6.01 10.97 8.69
CA PRO A 44 -4.79 10.27 8.31
C PRO A 44 -4.95 9.25 7.17
N ASN A 45 -6.11 8.59 7.08
CA ASN A 45 -6.34 7.49 6.12
C ASN A 45 -7.48 7.76 5.12
N TYR A 46 -8.23 8.84 5.27
CA TYR A 46 -9.41 9.14 4.46
C TYR A 46 -9.79 10.62 4.53
N ILE A 47 -10.58 11.07 3.57
CA ILE A 47 -11.25 12.36 3.58
C ILE A 47 -12.68 12.13 4.07
N GLU A 48 -13.08 12.85 5.11
CA GLU A 48 -14.42 12.84 5.67
C GLU A 48 -15.20 14.08 5.21
N PHE A 49 -16.38 13.87 4.65
CA PHE A 49 -17.30 14.97 4.34
C PHE A 49 -18.35 15.01 5.44
N LYS A 50 -18.31 15.98 6.34
CA LYS A 50 -19.24 16.19 7.47
C LYS A 50 -20.61 16.69 7.01
N ALA A 51 -21.19 16.00 6.04
CA ALA A 51 -22.49 16.25 5.45
C ALA A 51 -23.28 14.95 5.36
N GLY A 52 -24.60 15.01 5.58
CA GLY A 52 -25.45 13.82 5.58
C GLY A 52 -24.97 12.75 6.56
N GLU A 53 -24.72 11.55 6.05
CA GLU A 53 -24.24 10.38 6.80
C GLU A 53 -22.71 10.23 6.76
N HIS A 54 -22.01 11.34 6.53
CA HIS A 54 -20.57 11.45 6.51
C HIS A 54 -19.89 10.61 5.42
N PRO A 55 -20.20 10.78 4.12
CA PRO A 55 -19.53 10.00 3.08
C PRO A 55 -18.01 10.23 3.11
N CYS A 56 -17.24 9.23 2.71
CA CYS A 56 -15.78 9.25 2.87
C CYS A 56 -15.07 8.75 1.63
N LEU A 57 -13.85 9.26 1.40
CA LEU A 57 -12.92 8.79 0.39
C LEU A 57 -11.65 8.28 1.07
N PRO A 58 -11.30 6.99 1.00
CA PRO A 58 -10.04 6.51 1.52
C PRO A 58 -8.87 7.07 0.70
N LEU A 59 -7.73 7.33 1.35
CA LEU A 59 -6.51 7.71 0.64
C LEU A 59 -5.92 6.50 -0.14
N GLU A 60 -6.21 5.29 0.31
CA GLU A 60 -5.94 4.03 -0.40
C GLU A 60 -7.12 3.63 -1.30
N GLY A 61 -6.98 3.83 -2.61
CA GLY A 61 -8.08 3.66 -3.57
C GLY A 61 -8.67 2.26 -3.65
N GLN A 62 -7.87 1.22 -3.46
CA GLN A 62 -8.34 -0.17 -3.42
C GLN A 62 -9.34 -0.45 -2.28
N LYS A 63 -9.39 0.42 -1.26
CA LYS A 63 -10.38 0.33 -0.19
C LYS A 63 -11.70 1.00 -0.58
N PHE A 64 -11.75 1.80 -1.64
CA PHE A 64 -12.96 2.49 -2.05
C PHE A 64 -13.92 1.56 -2.77
N LEU A 65 -15.15 1.50 -2.27
CA LEU A 65 -16.26 0.81 -2.94
C LEU A 65 -17.37 1.79 -3.33
N ARG A 66 -17.78 2.66 -2.38
CA ARG A 66 -18.95 3.52 -2.50
C ARG A 66 -18.74 4.87 -1.84
N PHE A 67 -19.25 5.91 -2.48
CA PHE A 67 -19.46 7.24 -1.89
C PHE A 67 -20.96 7.54 -1.91
N SER A 68 -21.62 7.54 -0.76
CA SER A 68 -23.07 7.70 -0.67
C SER A 68 -23.52 8.27 0.67
N SER A 69 -24.71 8.85 0.67
CA SER A 69 -25.41 9.29 1.88
C SER A 69 -26.90 9.31 1.62
N LYS A 70 -27.69 9.30 2.68
CA LYS A 70 -29.06 9.80 2.64
C LYS A 70 -29.10 11.22 2.11
N VAL A 71 -29.91 11.44 1.08
CA VAL A 71 -29.98 12.71 0.34
C VAL A 71 -31.31 13.44 0.50
N THR A 72 -32.20 12.89 1.33
CA THR A 72 -33.49 13.48 1.68
C THR A 72 -33.59 13.70 3.18
N GLY A 73 -34.50 14.58 3.59
CA GLY A 73 -34.71 14.93 5.00
C GLY A 73 -33.83 16.08 5.49
N ARG A 74 -34.04 16.45 6.76
CA ARG A 74 -33.51 17.69 7.33
C ARG A 74 -31.98 17.78 7.25
N ILE A 75 -31.26 16.74 7.68
CA ILE A 75 -29.78 16.73 7.69
C ILE A 75 -29.22 16.88 6.27
N ALA A 76 -29.79 16.18 5.30
CA ALA A 76 -29.36 16.27 3.91
C ALA A 76 -29.53 17.70 3.35
N SER A 77 -30.66 18.36 3.66
CA SER A 77 -30.93 19.74 3.24
C SER A 77 -30.02 20.76 3.93
N THR A 78 -29.75 20.61 5.23
CA THR A 78 -28.96 21.59 6.01
C THR A 78 -27.46 21.48 5.73
N THR A 79 -26.97 20.28 5.41
CA THR A 79 -25.55 20.04 5.09
C THR A 79 -25.27 20.08 3.58
N ASN A 80 -26.32 20.16 2.76
CA ASN A 80 -26.23 20.17 1.30
C ASN A 80 -25.46 18.96 0.72
N VAL A 81 -25.62 17.78 1.34
CA VAL A 81 -24.87 16.55 0.98
C VAL A 81 -24.99 16.15 -0.49
N TRP A 82 -26.13 16.49 -1.10
CA TRP A 82 -26.37 16.26 -2.53
C TRP A 82 -25.30 16.93 -3.41
N MET A 83 -24.85 18.15 -3.04
CA MET A 83 -23.84 18.87 -3.82
C MET A 83 -22.47 18.21 -3.72
N TYR A 84 -22.09 17.67 -2.55
CA TYR A 84 -20.86 16.89 -2.43
C TYR A 84 -20.91 15.62 -3.28
N ILE A 85 -22.00 14.86 -3.23
CA ILE A 85 -22.16 13.65 -4.05
C ILE A 85 -22.03 13.99 -5.54
N ARG A 86 -22.71 15.03 -6.03
CA ARG A 86 -22.63 15.44 -7.45
C ARG A 86 -21.24 15.88 -7.86
N ALA A 87 -20.57 16.69 -7.04
CA ALA A 87 -19.26 17.22 -7.37
C ALA A 87 -18.19 16.11 -7.34
N VAL A 88 -18.18 15.28 -6.31
CA VAL A 88 -17.26 14.13 -6.22
C VAL A 88 -17.53 13.12 -7.34
N LEU A 89 -18.79 12.84 -7.69
CA LEU A 89 -19.17 12.01 -8.84
C LEU A 89 -18.63 12.58 -10.16
N LYS A 90 -18.72 13.90 -10.37
CA LYS A 90 -18.21 14.55 -11.58
C LYS A 90 -16.70 14.40 -11.69
N VAL A 91 -15.98 14.61 -10.59
CA VAL A 91 -14.53 14.45 -10.54
C VAL A 91 -14.15 12.99 -10.73
N SER A 92 -14.83 12.03 -10.08
CA SER A 92 -14.52 10.62 -10.24
C SER A 92 -14.74 10.13 -11.68
N ARG A 93 -15.80 10.57 -12.37
CA ARG A 93 -16.00 10.28 -13.79
C ARG A 93 -14.90 10.83 -14.70
N LEU A 94 -14.31 11.98 -14.38
CA LEU A 94 -13.18 12.52 -15.13
C LEU A 94 -11.96 11.59 -15.07
N HIS A 95 -11.73 10.94 -13.92
CA HIS A 95 -10.57 10.07 -13.70
C HIS A 95 -10.82 8.60 -14.10
N PHE A 96 -12.05 8.11 -13.98
CA PHE A 96 -12.36 6.68 -14.08
C PHE A 96 -13.43 6.33 -15.13
N GLY A 97 -14.03 7.33 -15.77
CA GLY A 97 -14.99 7.15 -16.86
C GLY A 97 -16.16 6.26 -16.49
N SER A 98 -16.41 5.24 -17.32
CA SER A 98 -17.53 4.31 -17.19
C SER A 98 -17.46 3.39 -15.97
N ARG A 99 -16.32 3.31 -15.27
CA ARG A 99 -16.22 2.53 -14.03
C ARG A 99 -17.03 3.14 -12.89
N VAL A 100 -17.40 4.42 -12.98
CA VAL A 100 -18.18 5.10 -11.95
C VAL A 100 -19.68 4.93 -12.21
N GLN A 101 -20.31 4.05 -11.43
CA GLN A 101 -21.73 3.74 -11.53
C GLN A 101 -22.52 4.53 -10.49
N SER A 102 -23.22 5.58 -10.91
CA SER A 102 -24.11 6.36 -10.04
C SER A 102 -25.45 5.66 -9.88
N TRP A 103 -26.08 5.84 -8.72
CA TRP A 103 -27.40 5.29 -8.41
C TRP A 103 -28.16 6.23 -7.47
N TYR A 104 -29.49 6.08 -7.47
CA TYR A 104 -30.40 6.83 -6.63
C TYR A 104 -31.63 5.98 -6.33
N GLU A 105 -31.90 5.76 -5.04
CA GLU A 105 -33.03 4.91 -4.61
C GLU A 105 -34.38 5.48 -5.05
N GLY A 106 -34.47 6.79 -5.27
CA GLY A 106 -35.68 7.44 -5.78
C GLY A 106 -36.09 7.05 -7.20
N ASP A 107 -35.14 6.56 -7.99
CA ASP A 107 -35.36 6.07 -9.35
C ASP A 107 -35.36 4.53 -9.39
N ASP A 108 -35.60 3.87 -8.25
CA ASP A 108 -35.49 2.42 -8.05
C ASP A 108 -34.11 1.84 -8.43
N GLN A 109 -33.06 2.66 -8.33
CA GLN A 109 -31.67 2.25 -8.58
C GLN A 109 -30.91 2.06 -7.27
N TRP A 110 -30.17 0.96 -7.22
CA TRP A 110 -29.41 0.56 -6.03
C TRP A 110 -27.92 0.48 -6.38
N GLY A 111 -27.08 0.70 -5.38
CA GLY A 111 -25.65 0.54 -5.58
C GLY A 111 -25.25 -0.92 -5.76
N HIS A 112 -24.19 -1.13 -6.53
CA HIS A 112 -23.67 -2.44 -6.94
C HIS A 112 -23.23 -3.32 -5.77
N TYR A 113 -22.53 -2.75 -4.79
CA TYR A 113 -22.05 -3.50 -3.62
C TYR A 113 -23.13 -3.65 -2.54
N ASN A 114 -23.18 -4.80 -1.88
CA ASN A 114 -24.04 -4.94 -0.70
C ASN A 114 -23.49 -4.07 0.45
N TRP A 115 -24.39 -3.67 1.36
CA TRP A 115 -24.03 -2.77 2.46
C TRP A 115 -23.01 -3.37 3.44
N LEU A 116 -22.96 -4.69 3.61
CA LEU A 116 -22.01 -5.33 4.51
C LEU A 116 -20.56 -5.12 4.03
N ASP A 117 -20.32 -5.28 2.73
CA ASP A 117 -18.99 -5.06 2.12
C ASP A 117 -18.59 -3.60 2.16
N VAL A 118 -19.52 -2.68 1.87
CA VAL A 118 -19.29 -1.24 1.97
C VAL A 118 -18.90 -0.85 3.40
N GLN A 119 -19.62 -1.34 4.42
CA GLN A 119 -19.31 -1.05 5.82
C GLN A 119 -18.02 -1.71 6.30
N LYS A 120 -17.68 -2.90 5.79
CA LYS A 120 -16.39 -3.55 6.05
C LYS A 120 -15.24 -2.73 5.48
N SER A 121 -15.37 -2.25 4.24
CA SER A 121 -14.43 -1.33 3.60
C SER A 121 -14.27 -0.03 4.41
N ILE A 122 -15.37 0.65 4.76
CA ILE A 122 -15.35 1.91 5.53
C ILE A 122 -14.62 1.75 6.86
N ARG A 123 -14.92 0.69 7.61
CA ARG A 123 -14.26 0.42 8.90
C ARG A 123 -12.75 0.22 8.76
N SER A 124 -12.30 -0.41 7.66
CA SER A 124 -10.87 -0.70 7.42
C SER A 124 -9.98 0.54 7.30
N TYR A 125 -10.54 1.71 6.99
CA TYR A 125 -9.80 2.98 6.93
C TYR A 125 -10.24 4.01 7.97
N ARG A 126 -11.42 3.85 8.60
CA ARG A 126 -11.88 4.73 9.69
C ARG A 126 -11.33 4.38 11.06
N GLN A 127 -11.01 3.11 11.33
CA GLN A 127 -10.43 2.72 12.62
C GLN A 127 -9.00 3.25 12.75
N VAL A 128 -8.87 4.39 13.43
CA VAL A 128 -7.63 4.77 14.11
C VAL A 128 -7.54 3.85 15.32
N SER A 129 -6.44 3.12 15.47
CA SER A 129 -6.15 2.29 16.64
C SER A 129 -6.18 3.13 17.92
N ALA A 130 -7.35 3.22 18.56
CA ALA A 130 -7.57 3.84 19.85
C ALA A 130 -7.04 2.92 20.95
N GLY A 131 -5.73 2.94 21.14
CA GLY A 131 -5.04 2.11 22.12
C GLY A 131 -3.55 2.03 21.84
N ARG A 132 -2.85 3.17 21.91
CA ARG A 132 -1.39 3.27 22.07
C ARG A 132 -0.99 4.74 22.26
N ALA A 133 -1.29 5.25 23.45
CA ALA A 133 -0.73 6.52 23.94
C ALA A 133 0.68 6.35 24.57
N GLN A 134 1.41 5.28 24.21
CA GLN A 134 2.82 5.10 24.58
C GLN A 134 3.76 4.69 23.44
N ASP A 135 3.26 4.48 22.21
CA ASP A 135 4.11 4.11 21.06
C ASP A 135 4.24 5.27 20.07
N SER A 136 4.54 6.46 20.59
CA SER A 136 4.88 7.64 19.80
C SER A 136 6.33 7.57 19.31
N LEU A 137 6.68 6.56 18.51
CA LEU A 137 7.89 6.57 17.66
C LEU A 137 7.91 5.51 16.54
N HIS A 138 6.75 5.11 15.97
CA HIS A 138 6.76 4.08 14.90
C HIS A 138 5.92 4.38 13.66
N HIS A 139 5.43 5.61 13.48
CA HIS A 139 4.54 5.94 12.34
C HIS A 139 5.20 6.65 11.15
N CYS A 140 6.48 6.37 10.90
CA CYS A 140 7.22 6.89 9.74
C CYS A 140 7.95 5.80 8.95
N THR A 141 7.28 4.69 8.59
CA THR A 141 7.82 3.77 7.57
C THR A 141 6.72 2.91 6.94
N HIS A 142 5.87 3.50 6.10
CA HIS A 142 5.08 2.73 5.14
C HIS A 142 4.94 3.49 3.82
N LEU A 143 6.08 3.91 3.29
CA LEU A 143 6.25 4.07 1.86
C LEU A 143 7.33 3.07 1.46
N ILE A 144 7.02 2.30 0.42
CA ILE A 144 7.89 1.41 -0.36
C ILE A 144 8.24 0.09 0.30
N THR A 145 7.31 -0.84 0.35
CA THR A 145 7.76 -2.22 0.17
C THR A 145 6.91 -2.75 -0.95
N GLY A 146 7.55 -2.98 -2.09
CA GLY A 146 6.86 -3.50 -3.27
C GLY A 146 6.54 -4.95 -3.01
N ILE A 147 5.72 -5.29 -2.03
CA ILE A 147 5.43 -6.68 -1.72
C ILE A 147 4.10 -7.01 -2.37
N ASP A 148 4.13 -7.84 -3.41
CA ASP A 148 3.00 -8.67 -3.82
C ASP A 148 3.10 -10.03 -3.07
N PRO A 149 2.59 -10.14 -1.82
CA PRO A 149 2.30 -11.45 -1.27
C PRO A 149 1.01 -11.98 -1.90
N ILE A 150 0.99 -13.28 -2.16
CA ILE A 150 -0.22 -14.02 -2.53
C ILE A 150 -1.36 -13.68 -1.57
N GLN A 151 -2.56 -13.59 -2.15
CA GLN A 151 -3.86 -13.44 -1.50
C GLN A 151 -4.03 -14.49 -0.39
N THR A 152 -3.65 -14.15 0.85
CA THR A 152 -4.37 -14.66 2.02
C THR A 152 -5.72 -13.94 2.03
N GLU A 153 -6.80 -14.63 2.37
CA GLU A 153 -8.19 -14.11 2.38
C GLU A 153 -8.40 -12.81 3.18
N SER A 154 -7.37 -12.37 3.92
CA SER A 154 -7.37 -11.17 4.77
C SER A 154 -6.59 -9.98 4.20
N GLY A 155 -5.86 -10.13 3.08
CA GLY A 155 -5.04 -9.04 2.51
C GLY A 155 -3.87 -8.57 3.40
N ILE A 156 -3.61 -9.28 4.50
CA ILE A 156 -2.49 -9.06 5.40
C ILE A 156 -1.34 -9.95 4.92
N PRO A 157 -0.12 -9.43 4.75
CA PRO A 157 1.03 -10.25 4.41
C PRO A 157 1.12 -11.47 5.35
N PRO A 158 1.48 -12.66 4.84
CA PRO A 158 1.59 -13.87 5.65
C PRO A 158 2.80 -13.83 6.60
N PHE A 159 3.49 -12.69 6.69
CA PHE A 159 4.66 -12.45 7.51
C PHE A 159 4.62 -11.04 8.13
N GLU A 160 5.47 -10.82 9.13
CA GLU A 160 5.76 -9.52 9.73
C GLU A 160 7.26 -9.28 9.79
N ILE A 161 7.65 -8.00 9.80
CA ILE A 161 9.04 -7.60 10.00
C ILE A 161 9.21 -7.27 11.47
N THR A 162 10.15 -7.93 12.14
CA THR A 162 10.41 -7.72 13.57
C THR A 162 11.90 -7.78 13.89
N ASN A 163 12.28 -7.31 15.08
CA ASN A 163 13.62 -7.50 15.62
C ASN A 163 13.74 -8.91 16.19
N ILE A 164 14.62 -9.72 15.61
CA ILE A 164 14.93 -11.07 16.04
C ILE A 164 16.18 -11.00 16.94
N PRO A 165 16.10 -11.47 18.21
CA PRO A 165 17.23 -11.47 19.13
C PRO A 165 18.50 -12.07 18.50
N GLY A 166 19.60 -11.32 18.53
CA GLY A 166 20.89 -11.72 17.97
C GLY A 166 20.99 -11.73 16.43
N LYS A 167 19.91 -11.43 15.69
CA LYS A 167 19.90 -11.44 14.21
C LYS A 167 19.48 -10.10 13.58
N GLY A 168 19.19 -9.09 14.39
CA GLY A 168 18.71 -7.80 13.89
C GLY A 168 17.29 -7.89 13.36
N ARG A 169 16.96 -7.14 12.30
CA ARG A 169 15.61 -7.19 11.70
C ARG A 169 15.47 -8.44 10.82
N GLY A 170 14.29 -9.07 10.86
CA GLY A 170 13.99 -10.26 10.09
C GLY A 170 12.50 -10.41 9.79
N LEU A 171 12.17 -11.34 8.89
CA LEU A 171 10.79 -11.72 8.60
C LEU A 171 10.38 -12.95 9.43
N ILE A 172 9.20 -12.88 10.05
CA ILE A 172 8.57 -13.98 10.77
C ILE A 172 7.20 -14.27 10.15
N ALA A 173 6.82 -15.55 10.01
CA ALA A 173 5.52 -15.94 9.49
C ALA A 173 4.40 -15.67 10.51
N ARG A 174 3.32 -15.01 10.07
CA ARG A 174 2.13 -14.71 10.91
C ARG A 174 1.12 -15.84 10.90
N VAL A 175 1.17 -16.67 9.88
CA VAL A 175 0.27 -17.80 9.64
C VAL A 175 1.09 -18.96 9.11
N ALA A 176 0.56 -20.18 9.19
CA ALA A 176 1.18 -21.31 8.51
C ALA A 176 1.23 -21.08 7.00
N ILE A 177 2.40 -21.30 6.39
CA ILE A 177 2.65 -21.12 4.96
C ILE A 177 2.97 -22.49 4.37
N SER A 178 2.15 -22.92 3.42
CA SER A 178 2.37 -24.16 2.68
C SER A 178 3.62 -24.08 1.79
N LYS A 179 4.30 -25.21 1.61
CA LYS A 179 5.41 -25.34 0.64
C LYS A 179 4.96 -24.84 -0.74
N GLY A 180 5.85 -24.14 -1.44
CA GLY A 180 5.60 -23.59 -2.78
C GLY A 180 4.86 -22.26 -2.79
N THR A 181 4.32 -21.79 -1.65
CA THR A 181 3.65 -20.49 -1.56
C THR A 181 4.63 -19.37 -1.83
N ARG A 182 4.29 -18.44 -2.72
CA ARG A 182 5.01 -17.17 -2.91
C ARG A 182 4.73 -16.24 -1.73
N ILE A 183 5.74 -16.05 -0.91
CA ILE A 183 5.72 -15.22 0.29
C ILE A 183 5.72 -13.74 -0.10
N LEU A 184 6.56 -13.35 -1.06
CA LEU A 184 6.61 -11.99 -1.59
C LEU A 184 7.03 -11.96 -3.06
N CYS A 185 6.71 -10.87 -3.73
CA CYS A 185 7.12 -10.53 -5.08
C CYS A 185 7.44 -9.04 -5.09
N GLU A 186 8.70 -8.65 -5.31
CA GLU A 186 9.18 -7.29 -5.05
C GLU A 186 10.11 -6.69 -6.10
N ASN A 187 9.81 -5.43 -6.47
CA ASN A 187 10.67 -4.63 -7.35
C ASN A 187 11.90 -4.14 -6.56
N PRO A 188 13.09 -4.13 -7.17
CA PRO A 188 14.27 -3.58 -6.53
C PRO A 188 14.13 -2.06 -6.36
N LEU A 189 14.66 -1.52 -5.26
CA LEU A 189 14.95 -0.09 -5.13
C LEU A 189 15.85 0.36 -6.28
N PHE A 190 16.88 -0.43 -6.56
CA PHE A 190 17.72 -0.31 -7.74
C PHE A 190 18.52 -1.59 -7.94
N THR A 191 19.01 -1.78 -9.16
CA THR A 191 19.99 -2.80 -9.51
C THR A 191 21.31 -2.14 -9.87
N LEU A 192 22.42 -2.85 -9.61
CA LEU A 192 23.77 -2.39 -9.91
C LEU A 192 24.67 -3.56 -10.26
N GLY A 193 25.39 -3.43 -11.38
CA GLY A 193 26.43 -4.38 -11.80
C GLY A 193 27.81 -4.05 -11.21
N PRO A 194 28.85 -4.83 -11.56
CA PRO A 194 30.21 -4.61 -11.08
C PRO A 194 30.73 -3.22 -11.45
N THR A 195 31.38 -2.55 -10.51
CA THR A 195 32.01 -1.25 -10.74
C THR A 195 33.09 -0.98 -9.69
N ASP A 196 34.19 -0.34 -10.11
CA ASP A 196 35.29 0.06 -9.22
C ASP A 196 34.89 1.23 -8.29
N LYS A 197 33.87 2.00 -8.68
CA LYS A 197 33.40 3.18 -7.95
C LYS A 197 32.03 2.92 -7.30
N LEU A 198 31.92 1.80 -6.60
CA LEU A 198 30.66 1.30 -6.02
C LEU A 198 29.90 2.35 -5.21
N HIS A 199 30.56 3.06 -4.29
CA HIS A 199 29.88 4.05 -3.45
C HIS A 199 29.29 5.22 -4.26
N MET A 200 29.99 5.70 -5.29
CA MET A 200 29.51 6.79 -6.16
C MET A 200 28.34 6.33 -7.02
N ALA A 201 28.39 5.11 -7.56
CA ALA A 201 27.31 4.54 -8.34
C ALA A 201 26.03 4.37 -7.50
N ILE A 202 26.16 3.89 -6.25
CA ILE A 202 25.03 3.79 -5.31
C ILE A 202 24.49 5.17 -4.97
N ALA A 203 25.36 6.15 -4.66
CA ALA A 203 24.93 7.51 -4.34
C ALA A 203 24.12 8.14 -5.50
N ALA A 204 24.54 7.90 -6.75
CA ALA A 204 23.82 8.35 -7.94
C ALA A 204 22.44 7.69 -8.06
N LYS A 205 22.34 6.37 -7.83
CA LYS A 205 21.04 5.65 -7.80
C LYS A 205 20.13 6.22 -6.71
N LEU A 206 20.62 6.32 -5.47
CA LEU A 206 19.85 6.84 -4.33
C LEU A 206 19.36 8.27 -4.55
N LYS A 207 20.17 9.14 -5.16
CA LYS A 207 19.77 10.52 -5.47
C LYS A 207 18.52 10.59 -6.35
N GLY A 208 18.34 9.61 -7.24
CA GLY A 208 17.17 9.50 -8.11
C GLY A 208 15.92 8.93 -7.45
N LEU A 209 16.03 8.32 -6.26
CA LEU A 209 14.89 7.68 -5.60
C LEU A 209 14.11 8.68 -4.71
N PRO A 210 12.82 8.43 -4.47
CA PRO A 210 12.05 9.13 -3.43
C PRO A 210 12.75 9.09 -2.07
N LYS A 211 12.53 10.11 -1.23
CA LYS A 211 13.18 10.21 0.08
C LYS A 211 12.88 9.03 1.00
N ALA A 212 11.70 8.44 0.89
CA ALA A 212 11.36 7.25 1.66
C ALA A 212 12.18 6.02 1.21
N GLU A 213 12.45 5.85 -0.08
CA GLU A 213 13.26 4.73 -0.61
C GLU A 213 14.72 4.86 -0.20
N GLN A 214 15.23 6.11 -0.22
CA GLN A 214 16.55 6.43 0.32
C GLN A 214 16.66 6.00 1.79
N ARG A 215 15.67 6.36 2.62
CA ARG A 215 15.66 5.99 4.05
C ARG A 215 15.62 4.48 4.25
N GLN A 216 14.91 3.75 3.41
CA GLN A 216 14.85 2.30 3.51
C GLN A 216 16.17 1.64 3.21
N PHE A 217 16.83 2.02 2.11
CA PHE A 217 18.19 1.57 1.83
C PHE A 217 19.11 1.85 3.02
N LEU A 218 19.08 3.06 3.55
CA LEU A 218 19.90 3.48 4.69
C LEU A 218 19.55 2.76 6.00
N SER A 219 18.38 2.13 6.09
CA SER A 219 17.97 1.35 7.26
C SER A 219 18.45 -0.11 7.22
N LEU A 220 18.90 -0.59 6.06
CA LEU A 220 19.38 -1.97 5.90
C LEU A 220 20.67 -2.19 6.70
N HIS A 221 20.92 -3.44 7.08
CA HIS A 221 22.06 -3.79 7.93
C HIS A 221 23.39 -3.61 7.18
N ASN A 222 24.41 -3.10 7.86
CA ASN A 222 25.77 -3.02 7.31
C ASN A 222 26.70 -3.94 8.11
N ASN A 223 27.05 -5.09 7.54
CA ASN A 223 28.00 -6.03 8.15
C ASN A 223 29.44 -5.82 7.64
N CYS A 224 29.70 -4.71 6.95
CA CYS A 224 31.01 -4.35 6.39
C CYS A 224 31.39 -2.92 6.83
N PRO A 225 31.66 -2.70 8.13
CA PRO A 225 31.95 -1.37 8.67
C PRO A 225 33.24 -0.75 8.12
N ASP A 226 34.20 -1.57 7.67
CA ASP A 226 35.47 -1.12 7.09
C ASP A 226 35.31 -0.55 5.67
N MET A 227 34.12 -0.64 5.08
CA MET A 227 33.78 -0.08 3.78
C MET A 227 33.01 1.23 3.92
N HIS A 228 33.00 2.04 2.86
CA HIS A 228 32.08 3.18 2.77
C HIS A 228 30.64 2.69 3.04
N PRO A 229 29.83 3.39 3.88
CA PRO A 229 28.54 2.88 4.35
C PRO A 229 27.62 2.36 3.24
N PHE A 230 27.50 3.08 2.13
CA PHE A 230 26.68 2.64 0.99
C PHE A 230 27.17 1.33 0.37
N SER A 231 28.49 1.20 0.20
CA SER A 231 29.10 -0.03 -0.31
C SER A 231 28.90 -1.19 0.65
N GLY A 232 29.08 -0.96 1.96
CA GLY A 232 28.89 -1.98 2.98
C GLY A 232 27.45 -2.47 3.06
N ILE A 233 26.47 -1.56 3.07
CA ILE A 233 25.04 -1.89 3.00
C ILE A 233 24.73 -2.68 1.74
N PHE A 234 25.15 -2.20 0.56
CA PHE A 234 24.88 -2.90 -0.69
C PHE A 234 25.50 -4.29 -0.71
N LYS A 235 26.77 -4.44 -0.32
CA LYS A 235 27.47 -5.73 -0.28
C LYS A 235 26.84 -6.71 0.71
N THR A 236 26.29 -6.20 1.81
CA THR A 236 25.62 -7.03 2.83
C THR A 236 24.26 -7.55 2.35
N ASN A 237 23.51 -6.76 1.58
CA ASN A 237 22.08 -7.02 1.34
C ASN A 237 21.71 -7.33 -0.11
N ALA A 238 22.55 -6.99 -1.10
CA ALA A 238 22.20 -7.16 -2.50
C ALA A 238 22.01 -8.64 -2.84
N LEU A 239 20.85 -8.97 -3.42
CA LEU A 239 20.55 -10.30 -3.93
C LEU A 239 20.95 -10.37 -5.40
N PRO A 240 21.53 -11.48 -5.88
CA PRO A 240 21.87 -11.62 -7.28
C PRO A 240 20.60 -11.61 -8.15
N CYS A 241 20.59 -10.79 -9.20
CA CYS A 241 19.51 -10.72 -10.18
C CYS A 241 19.58 -11.93 -11.13
N GLY A 242 19.39 -13.14 -10.58
CA GLY A 242 19.47 -14.42 -11.27
C GLY A 242 20.70 -15.24 -10.88
N SER A 243 20.63 -16.55 -11.12
CA SER A 243 21.72 -17.48 -10.80
C SER A 243 23.02 -17.07 -11.50
N GLY A 244 24.09 -16.88 -10.73
CA GLY A 244 25.41 -16.46 -11.24
C GLY A 244 25.46 -15.03 -11.80
N SER A 245 24.40 -14.23 -11.65
CA SER A 245 24.36 -12.87 -12.17
C SER A 245 25.36 -11.97 -11.44
N PRO A 246 26.21 -11.21 -12.16
CA PRO A 246 27.09 -10.23 -11.54
C PRO A 246 26.34 -8.95 -11.13
N VAL A 247 25.04 -8.85 -11.45
CA VAL A 247 24.18 -7.74 -11.10
C VAL A 247 23.46 -8.05 -9.79
N GLY A 248 23.60 -7.15 -8.82
CA GLY A 248 22.89 -7.21 -7.55
C GLY A 248 21.69 -6.26 -7.53
N GLY A 249 20.58 -6.72 -6.96
CA GLY A 249 19.39 -5.92 -6.65
C GLY A 249 19.29 -5.68 -5.15
N VAL A 250 18.93 -4.47 -4.75
CA VAL A 250 18.57 -4.17 -3.35
C VAL A 250 17.08 -3.91 -3.27
N TYR A 251 16.44 -4.50 -2.26
CA TYR A 251 15.00 -4.55 -2.10
C TYR A 251 14.62 -4.03 -0.71
N PRO A 252 13.46 -3.38 -0.56
CA PRO A 252 13.02 -2.91 0.74
C PRO A 252 12.79 -4.03 1.77
N THR A 253 12.24 -5.17 1.34
CA THR A 253 11.81 -6.24 2.26
C THR A 253 12.56 -7.54 2.06
N ALA A 254 12.80 -7.97 0.82
CA ALA A 254 13.51 -9.21 0.55
C ALA A 254 14.90 -9.22 1.19
N CYS A 255 15.57 -8.05 1.27
CA CYS A 255 16.86 -7.88 1.93
C CYS A 255 16.82 -8.06 3.46
N LEU A 256 15.64 -8.08 4.09
CA LEU A 256 15.50 -8.33 5.52
C LEU A 256 15.36 -9.82 5.86
N ILE A 257 15.31 -10.71 4.85
CA ILE A 257 15.29 -12.15 5.11
C ILE A 257 16.67 -12.59 5.57
N ASN A 258 16.74 -13.05 6.82
CA ASN A 258 17.99 -13.52 7.41
C ASN A 258 18.49 -14.81 6.76
N HIS A 259 19.81 -14.93 6.65
CA HIS A 259 20.46 -16.13 6.14
C HIS A 259 20.32 -17.32 7.11
N SER A 260 20.20 -18.51 6.56
CA SER A 260 20.24 -19.79 7.27
C SER A 260 20.90 -20.84 6.37
N CYS A 261 21.76 -21.69 6.94
CA CYS A 261 22.33 -22.84 6.23
C CYS A 261 21.26 -23.88 5.84
N LEU A 262 20.13 -23.89 6.55
CA LEU A 262 18.95 -24.69 6.26
C LEU A 262 17.78 -23.73 5.98
N PRO A 263 17.68 -23.18 4.76
CA PRO A 263 16.67 -22.18 4.45
C PRO A 263 15.31 -22.83 4.22
N ASN A 264 14.27 -22.19 4.74
CA ASN A 264 12.87 -22.56 4.53
C ASN A 264 12.19 -21.72 3.43
N ALA A 265 12.92 -20.78 2.83
CA ALA A 265 12.48 -19.93 1.72
C ALA A 265 13.62 -19.71 0.72
N HIS A 266 13.27 -19.48 -0.55
CA HIS A 266 14.22 -19.28 -1.65
C HIS A 266 13.83 -18.05 -2.47
N HIS A 267 14.82 -17.22 -2.79
CA HIS A 267 14.67 -16.05 -3.66
C HIS A 267 14.85 -16.45 -5.13
N SER A 268 14.03 -15.90 -6.02
CA SER A 268 14.09 -16.16 -7.45
C SER A 268 13.80 -14.88 -8.23
N TRP A 269 14.81 -14.43 -8.97
CA TRP A 269 14.73 -13.29 -9.87
C TRP A 269 14.00 -13.64 -11.17
N ASN A 270 13.00 -12.84 -11.53
CA ASN A 270 12.39 -12.87 -12.85
C ASN A 270 13.06 -11.83 -13.76
N GLY A 271 13.86 -12.29 -14.72
CA GLY A 271 14.59 -11.42 -15.65
C GLY A 271 13.71 -10.63 -16.62
N GLU A 272 12.58 -11.19 -17.03
CA GLU A 272 11.64 -10.54 -17.95
C GLU A 272 10.86 -9.43 -17.25
N ALA A 273 10.28 -9.75 -16.10
CA ALA A 273 9.45 -8.82 -15.33
C ALA A 273 10.26 -7.93 -14.35
N LYS A 274 11.57 -8.18 -14.21
CA LYS A 274 12.55 -7.40 -13.43
C LYS A 274 12.19 -7.23 -11.95
N HIS A 275 11.76 -8.30 -11.31
CA HIS A 275 11.44 -8.32 -9.88
C HIS A 275 11.93 -9.61 -9.22
N GLU A 276 12.11 -9.56 -7.91
CA GLU A 276 12.40 -10.73 -7.09
C GLU A 276 11.10 -11.40 -6.68
N THR A 277 11.15 -12.71 -6.46
CA THR A 277 10.10 -13.45 -5.76
C THR A 277 10.72 -14.29 -4.66
N VAL A 278 10.01 -14.49 -3.55
CA VAL A 278 10.44 -15.43 -2.51
C VAL A 278 9.36 -16.46 -2.32
N HIS A 279 9.75 -17.73 -2.34
CA HIS A 279 8.85 -18.87 -2.19
C HIS A 279 9.26 -19.73 -1.00
N ALA A 280 8.28 -20.28 -0.29
CA ALA A 280 8.52 -21.28 0.75
C ALA A 280 9.05 -22.58 0.12
N THR A 281 10.20 -23.08 0.55
CA THR A 281 10.79 -24.34 0.07
C THR A 281 10.24 -25.56 0.84
N MET A 282 9.64 -25.31 2.00
CA MET A 282 9.02 -26.29 2.89
C MET A 282 7.84 -25.64 3.63
N PRO A 283 6.97 -26.39 4.31
CA PRO A 283 5.95 -25.81 5.17
C PRO A 283 6.61 -24.97 6.29
N ILE A 284 6.09 -23.76 6.51
CA ILE A 284 6.57 -22.82 7.55
C ILE A 284 5.43 -22.64 8.55
N GLN A 285 5.69 -22.85 9.83
CA GLN A 285 4.72 -22.58 10.90
C GLN A 285 4.67 -21.08 11.21
N ALA A 286 3.58 -20.62 11.83
CA ALA A 286 3.54 -19.27 12.37
C ALA A 286 4.51 -19.14 13.56
N GLY A 287 5.22 -18.01 13.67
CA GLY A 287 6.22 -17.73 14.70
C GLY A 287 7.66 -17.99 14.29
#